data_AF-A0A376KZV4-F1
#
_entry.id   AF-A0A376KZV4-F1
#
_cell.length_a   1.000
_cell.length_b   1.000
_cell.length_c   1.000
_cell.angle_alpha   90.00
_cell.angle_beta   90.00
_cell.angle_gamma   90.00
#
_symmetry.space_group_name_H-M   'P 1'
#
loop_
_entity.id
_entity.type
_entity.pdbx_description
1 polymer ?
#
loop_
_entity_poly.entity_id
_entity_poly.type
_entity_poly.pdbx_seq_one_letter_code
_entity_poly.pdbx_strand_id
1 'polypeptide(L)' 'MHLVRETYQRLFNKTPNIQIIHAGLECGLFKKPYPEMDMVSIGPTITGPHSPDEQVHIESVGHYWTLLTELLKEIPAK' A
#
# COMPACT_ATOMS: atom_id res chain seq x y z
N MET A 1 -9.89 1.78 -4.28
CA MET A 1 -9.85 1.04 -2.97
C MET A 1 -10.34 -0.41 -3.01
N HIS A 2 -11.46 -0.73 -3.69
CA HIS A 2 -12.09 -2.07 -3.66
C HIS A 2 -11.12 -3.20 -4.07
N LEU A 3 -10.47 -3.06 -5.23
CA LEU A 3 -9.51 -4.02 -5.77
C LEU A 3 -8.41 -4.39 -4.77
N VAL A 4 -7.87 -3.39 -4.07
CA VAL A 4 -6.80 -3.61 -3.07
C VAL A 4 -7.30 -4.41 -1.88
N ARG A 5 -8.49 -4.06 -1.35
CA ARG A 5 -9.09 -4.75 -0.21
C ARG A 5 -9.38 -6.22 -0.51
N GLU A 6 -10.00 -6.50 -1.66
CA GLU A 6 -10.38 -7.85 -2.05
C GLU A 6 -9.17 -8.72 -2.36
N THR A 7 -8.18 -8.17 -3.07
CA THR A 7 -6.94 -8.88 -3.37
C THR A 7 -6.20 -9.23 -2.09
N TYR A 8 -6.10 -8.30 -1.13
CA TYR A 8 -5.48 -8.57 0.17
C TYR A 8 -6.23 -9.65 0.95
N GLN A 9 -7.55 -9.57 1.02
CA GLN A 9 -8.38 -10.57 1.70
C GLN A 9 -8.23 -11.95 1.06
N ARG A 10 -8.19 -12.04 -0.27
CA ARG A 10 -7.99 -13.30 -1.01
C ARG A 10 -6.61 -13.90 -0.77
N LEU A 11 -5.55 -13.10 -0.79
CA LEU A 11 -4.18 -13.57 -0.64
C LEU A 11 -3.84 -14.00 0.79
N PHE A 12 -4.31 -13.25 1.79
CA PHE A 12 -3.85 -13.42 3.17
C PHE A 12 -4.94 -13.88 4.14
N ASN A 13 -6.15 -14.13 3.64
CA ASN A 13 -7.34 -14.49 4.42
C ASN A 13 -7.59 -13.54 5.60
N LYS A 14 -7.27 -12.25 5.41
CA LYS A 14 -7.35 -11.19 6.42
C LYS A 14 -7.88 -9.92 5.80
N THR A 15 -8.69 -9.18 6.53
CA THR A 15 -9.14 -7.87 6.07
C THR A 15 -8.03 -6.86 6.35
N PRO A 16 -7.56 -6.09 5.34
CA PRO A 16 -6.54 -5.08 5.58
C PRO A 16 -7.13 -3.93 6.40
N ASN A 17 -6.30 -3.33 7.25
CA ASN A 17 -6.65 -2.10 7.94
C ASN A 17 -6.56 -0.93 6.96
N ILE A 18 -7.69 -0.35 6.58
CA ILE A 18 -7.75 0.85 5.75
C ILE A 18 -7.70 2.05 6.68
N GLN A 19 -6.67 2.90 6.52
CA GLN A 19 -6.37 3.99 7.45
C GLN A 19 -5.97 5.25 6.71
N ILE A 20 -6.10 6.38 7.40
CA ILE A 20 -5.38 7.61 7.12
C ILE A 20 -4.28 7.76 8.18
N ILE A 21 -3.15 8.33 7.80
CA ILE A 21 -2.06 8.60 8.73
C ILE A 21 -1.95 10.09 8.99
N HIS A 22 -1.58 10.47 10.22
CA HIS A 22 -1.26 11.85 10.56
C HIS A 22 0.21 12.14 10.26
N ALA A 23 0.58 12.01 8.99
CA ALA A 23 1.92 12.26 8.47
C ALA A 23 1.83 12.72 7.00
N GLY A 24 2.93 13.24 6.47
CA GLY A 24 3.01 13.66 5.07
C GLY A 24 3.14 12.45 4.15
N LEU A 25 2.25 12.37 3.14
CA LEU A 25 2.41 11.49 1.97
C LEU A 25 2.32 12.34 0.71
N GLU A 26 3.11 11.99 -0.29
CA GLU A 26 3.15 12.65 -1.58
C GLU A 26 1.84 12.52 -2.34
N CYS A 27 1.01 11.51 -2.03
CA CYS A 27 -0.35 11.37 -2.59
C CYS A 27 -1.19 12.64 -2.43
N GLY A 28 -1.03 13.38 -1.32
CA GLY A 28 -1.71 14.67 -1.13
C GLY A 28 -1.28 15.73 -2.15
N LEU A 29 0.02 15.78 -2.47
CA LEU A 29 0.56 16.67 -3.50
C LEU A 29 0.15 16.21 -4.91
N PHE A 30 0.16 14.91 -5.18
CA PHE A 30 -0.21 14.35 -6.49
C PHE A 30 -1.68 14.57 -6.84
N LYS A 31 -2.57 14.57 -5.85
CA LYS A 31 -4.01 14.78 -6.08
C LYS A 31 -4.32 16.18 -6.60
N LYS A 32 -3.46 17.18 -6.37
CA LYS A 32 -3.64 18.57 -6.83
C LYS A 32 -3.60 18.70 -8.37
N PRO A 33 -2.56 18.24 -9.09
CA PRO A 33 -2.56 18.21 -10.56
C PRO A 33 -3.39 17.06 -11.16
N TYR A 34 -3.65 15.98 -10.39
CA TYR A 34 -4.38 14.80 -10.87
C TYR A 34 -5.62 14.48 -10.02
N PRO A 35 -6.67 15.34 -10.04
CA PRO A 35 -7.84 15.18 -9.16
C PRO A 35 -8.62 13.89 -9.40
N GLU A 36 -8.64 13.39 -10.63
CA GLU A 36 -9.41 12.19 -11.00
C GLU A 36 -8.63 10.87 -10.84
N MET A 37 -7.32 10.92 -10.57
CA MET A 37 -6.50 9.71 -10.45
C MET A 37 -6.82 8.96 -9.15
N ASP A 38 -7.25 7.69 -9.25
CA ASP A 38 -7.37 6.81 -8.09
C ASP A 38 -5.97 6.47 -7.56
N MET A 39 -5.80 6.51 -6.24
CA MET A 39 -4.50 6.34 -5.58
C MET A 39 -4.65 5.49 -4.33
N VAL A 40 -3.62 4.69 -4.06
CA VAL A 40 -3.45 3.94 -2.81
C VAL A 40 -1.99 4.00 -2.39
N SER A 41 -1.74 4.02 -1.09
CA SER A 41 -0.40 3.80 -0.52
C SER A 41 -0.40 2.46 0.21
N ILE A 42 0.59 1.61 -0.09
CA ILE A 42 0.84 0.31 0.55
C ILE A 42 2.35 0.13 0.72
N GLY A 43 2.76 -0.64 1.72
CA GLY A 43 4.19 -0.90 1.96
C GLY A 43 4.42 -2.00 3.00
N PRO A 44 5.68 -2.45 3.14
CA PRO A 44 6.08 -3.36 4.20
C PRO A 44 6.07 -2.66 5.57
N THR A 45 6.25 -3.44 6.63
CA THR A 45 6.42 -2.91 7.98
C THR A 45 7.84 -2.38 8.16
N ILE A 46 7.95 -1.08 8.41
CA ILE A 46 9.19 -0.36 8.74
C ILE A 46 9.02 0.26 10.13
N THR A 47 10.04 0.18 10.96
CA THR A 47 10.07 0.74 12.32
C THR A 47 11.26 1.68 12.49
N GLY A 48 11.07 2.74 13.28
CA GLY A 48 12.09 3.77 13.48
C GLY A 48 12.53 4.51 12.20
N PRO A 49 11.66 4.77 11.21
CA PRO A 49 12.09 5.50 10.02
C PRO A 49 12.69 6.85 10.41
N HIS A 50 13.75 7.26 9.71
CA HIS A 50 14.49 8.51 9.95
C HIS A 50 15.35 8.53 11.23
N SER A 51 15.58 7.38 11.87
CA SER A 51 16.56 7.25 12.95
C SER A 51 17.67 6.24 12.60
N PRO A 52 18.81 6.24 13.32
CA PRO A 52 19.80 5.17 13.19
C PRO A 52 19.26 3.76 13.52
N ASP A 53 18.09 3.67 14.14
CA ASP A 53 17.41 2.43 14.50
C ASP A 53 16.44 1.96 13.40
N GLU A 54 16.43 2.59 12.23
CA GLU A 54 15.55 2.24 11.12
C GLU A 54 15.74 0.78 10.68
N GLN A 55 14.64 0.04 10.68
CA GLN A 55 14.61 -1.39 10.39
C GLN A 55 13.39 -1.75 9.55
N VAL A 56 13.55 -2.78 8.71
CA VAL A 56 12.48 -3.35 7.89
C VAL A 56 12.23 -4.80 8.26
N HIS A 57 10.96 -5.18 8.40
CA HIS A 57 10.58 -6.56 8.70
C HIS A 57 10.59 -7.42 7.42
N ILE A 58 11.57 -8.33 7.30
CA ILE A 58 11.84 -9.09 6.07
C ILE A 58 10.61 -9.85 5.55
N GLU A 59 9.87 -10.56 6.42
CA GLU A 59 8.68 -11.31 6.00
C GLU A 59 7.59 -10.38 5.42
N SER A 60 7.44 -9.17 5.99
CA SER A 60 6.46 -8.20 5.48
C SER A 60 6.80 -7.68 4.08
N VAL A 61 8.09 -7.69 3.68
CA VAL A 61 8.51 -7.36 2.31
C VAL A 61 7.98 -8.41 1.33
N GLY A 62 8.02 -9.69 1.70
CA GLY A 62 7.44 -10.77 0.90
C GLY A 62 5.93 -10.63 0.71
N HIS A 63 5.20 -10.29 1.78
CA HIS A 63 3.76 -10.00 1.69
C HIS A 63 3.47 -8.78 0.81
N TYR A 64 4.22 -7.69 0.99
CA TYR A 64 4.11 -6.50 0.15
C TYR A 64 4.33 -6.83 -1.34
N TRP A 65 5.38 -7.58 -1.66
CA TRP A 65 5.71 -7.95 -3.04
C TRP A 65 4.61 -8.82 -3.67
N THR A 66 4.09 -9.78 -2.91
CA THR A 66 2.98 -10.64 -3.36
C THR A 66 1.74 -9.80 -3.67
N LEU A 67 1.38 -8.87 -2.78
CA LEU A 67 0.25 -7.98 -3.00
C LEU A 67 0.46 -7.07 -4.21
N LEU A 68 1.62 -6.43 -4.33
CA LEU A 68 1.94 -5.51 -5.42
C LEU A 68 1.81 -6.22 -6.78
N THR A 69 2.47 -7.38 -6.93
CA THR A 69 2.47 -8.11 -8.20
C THR A 69 1.10 -8.67 -8.56
N GLU A 70 0.29 -9.05 -7.57
CA GLU A 70 -1.08 -9.48 -7.82
C GLU A 70 -1.97 -8.31 -8.25
N LEU A 71 -1.88 -7.16 -7.57
CA LEU A 71 -2.66 -5.97 -7.94
C LEU A 71 -2.41 -5.53 -9.37
N LEU A 72 -1.14 -5.57 -9.81
CA LEU A 72 -0.77 -5.21 -11.18
C LEU A 72 -1.39 -6.14 -12.24
N LYS A 73 -1.58 -7.42 -11.92
CA LYS A 73 -2.25 -8.38 -12.82
C LYS A 73 -3.77 -8.17 -12.87
N GLU A 74 -4.36 -7.77 -11.76
CA GLU A 74 -5.81 -7.64 -11.58
C GLU A 74 -6.34 -6.25 -11.99
N ILE A 75 -5.48 -5.34 -12.48
CA ILE A 75 -5.93 -4.04 -12.99
C ILE A 75 -6.92 -4.29 -14.15
N PRO A 76 -8.16 -3.77 -14.09
CA PRO A 76 -9.16 -4.01 -15.12
C PRO A 76 -8.77 -3.38 -16.45
N ALA A 77 -9.27 -3.96 -17.54
CA ALA A 77 -9.21 -3.32 -18.85
C ALA A 77 -9.94 -1.96 -18.83
N LYS A 78 -9.45 -1.02 -19.62
CA LYS A 78 -10.07 0.30 -19.80
C LYS A 78 -11.41 0.21 -20.53
#